data_AF-A0A382UUU3-F1
#
_entry.id   AF-A0A382UUU3-F1
#
_cell.length_a   1.000
_cell.length_b   1.000
_cell.length_c   1.000
_cell.angle_alpha   90.00
_cell.angle_beta   90.00
_cell.angle_gamma   90.00
#
_symmetry.space_group_name_H-M   'P 1'
#
loop_
_entity.id
_entity.type
_entity.pdbx_description
1 polymer ?
#
loop_
_entity_poly.entity_id
_entity_poly.type
_entity_poly.pdbx_seq_one_letter_code
_entity_poly.pdbx_strand_id
1 'polypeptide(L)'
;MPHLLVRYEPPDEGPDGEWTLDEEEPLLFGRAPDKGGVCLHEADQGVSHNACQIVLWPDGVRITNRNRNLLITIGPEDLAGSDLIPGESRTVQGSGWIHIRGLGDPHLITFRIVGELSEPAYSPGDGPVTLQVGADREAWERLGDPYKEVCAGIFAAWIYDDLENIPSR
;
A
#
# COMPACT_ATOMS: atom_id res chain seq x y z
N MET A 1 -1.17 -2.96 25.78
CA MET A 1 -1.69 -3.65 24.59
C MET A 1 -1.46 -2.73 23.42
N PRO A 2 -0.88 -3.23 22.30
CA PRO A 2 -0.70 -2.42 21.11
C PRO A 2 -2.06 -2.00 20.56
N HIS A 3 -2.15 -0.77 20.06
CA HIS A 3 -3.32 -0.28 19.33
C HIS A 3 -2.85 0.47 18.09
N LEU A 4 -3.74 0.54 17.10
CA LEU A 4 -3.48 1.20 15.83
C LEU A 4 -4.18 2.54 15.80
N LEU A 5 -3.42 3.61 15.59
CA LEU A 5 -3.98 4.91 15.25
C LEU A 5 -4.03 5.05 13.74
N VAL A 6 -5.22 5.32 13.20
CA VAL A 6 -5.46 5.52 11.77
C VAL A 6 -6.00 6.92 11.55
N ARG A 7 -5.52 7.61 10.52
CA ARG A 7 -5.98 8.95 10.14
C ARG A 7 -6.29 9.00 8.66
N TYR A 8 -7.35 9.74 8.32
CA TYR A 8 -7.76 9.98 6.95
C TYR A 8 -7.54 11.46 6.60
N GLU A 9 -6.87 11.68 5.48
CA GLU A 9 -6.57 12.98 4.91
C GLU A 9 -7.25 13.08 3.54
N PRO A 10 -8.38 13.81 3.45
CA PRO A 10 -9.02 14.11 2.18
C PRO A 10 -8.11 14.97 1.29
N PRO A 11 -8.22 14.88 -0.05
CA PRO A 11 -7.32 15.57 -0.97
C PRO A 11 -7.37 17.10 -0.88
N ASP A 12 -8.52 17.68 -0.51
CA ASP A 12 -8.75 19.14 -0.48
C ASP A 12 -9.10 19.70 0.91
N GLU A 13 -9.06 18.85 1.94
CA GLU A 13 -9.42 19.22 3.30
C GLU A 13 -8.31 18.85 4.30
N GLY A 14 -8.37 19.45 5.49
CA GLY A 14 -7.55 18.98 6.61
C GLY A 14 -7.94 17.56 7.04
N PRO A 15 -7.16 16.93 7.94
CA PRO A 15 -7.46 15.58 8.42
C PRO A 15 -8.88 15.50 8.99
N ASP A 16 -9.67 14.56 8.47
CA ASP A 16 -11.10 14.39 8.79
C ASP A 16 -11.31 13.74 10.16
N GLY A 17 -10.37 12.88 10.58
CA GLY A 17 -10.44 12.21 11.87
C GLY A 17 -9.21 11.35 12.20
N GLU A 18 -9.18 10.91 13.46
CA GLU A 18 -8.27 9.89 13.98
C GLU A 18 -9.10 8.79 14.66
N TRP A 19 -8.81 7.54 14.33
CA TRP A 19 -9.46 6.35 14.88
C TRP A 19 -8.45 5.50 15.61
N THR A 20 -8.85 4.99 16.78
CA THR A 20 -8.08 3.99 17.53
C THR A 20 -8.72 2.64 17.32
N LEU A 21 -7.92 1.65 16.91
CA LEU A 21 -8.35 0.28 16.70
C LEU A 21 -7.57 -0.64 17.63
N ASP A 22 -8.29 -1.54 18.29
CA ASP A 22 -7.68 -2.63 19.02
C ASP A 22 -7.23 -3.75 18.05
N GLU A 23 -6.48 -4.72 18.58
CA GLU A 23 -6.02 -5.89 17.81
C GLU A 23 -7.22 -6.66 17.21
N GLU A 24 -7.06 -7.13 15.97
CA GLU A 24 -8.10 -7.83 15.19
C GLU A 24 -9.37 -7.02 14.88
N GLU A 25 -9.47 -5.75 15.29
CA GLU A 25 -10.59 -4.88 14.96
C GLU A 25 -10.45 -4.29 13.54
N PRO A 26 -11.40 -4.55 12.62
CA PRO A 26 -11.32 -4.03 11.27
C PRO A 26 -11.92 -2.63 11.14
N LEU A 27 -11.20 -1.73 10.46
CA LEU A 27 -11.73 -0.46 9.97
C LEU A 27 -11.86 -0.48 8.46
N LEU A 28 -13.04 -0.10 7.97
CA LEU A 28 -13.36 -0.05 6.54
C LEU A 28 -13.30 1.39 6.04
N PHE A 29 -12.72 1.57 4.85
CA PHE A 29 -12.71 2.82 4.11
C PHE A 29 -13.37 2.62 2.76
N GLY A 30 -14.15 3.60 2.30
CA GLY A 30 -14.68 3.62 0.95
C GLY A 30 -15.71 4.72 0.72
N ARG A 31 -16.35 4.72 -0.45
CA ARG A 31 -17.33 5.77 -0.82
C ARG A 31 -18.56 5.79 0.10
N ALA A 32 -18.94 4.63 0.62
CA ALA A 32 -20.14 4.44 1.43
C ALA A 32 -19.97 3.12 2.21
N PRO A 33 -19.05 3.10 3.18
CA PRO A 33 -18.69 1.86 3.86
C PRO A 33 -19.81 1.36 4.75
N ASP A 34 -19.72 0.08 5.12
CA ASP A 34 -20.61 -0.50 6.11
C ASP A 34 -20.49 0.20 7.47
N LYS A 35 -21.48 -0.01 8.33
CA LYS A 35 -21.60 0.67 9.63
C LYS A 35 -20.29 0.60 10.43
N GLY A 36 -19.78 1.76 10.84
CA GLY A 36 -18.52 1.89 11.58
C GLY A 36 -17.30 2.17 10.72
N GLY A 37 -17.43 2.15 9.39
CA GLY A 37 -16.37 2.57 8.47
C GLY A 37 -16.28 4.09 8.27
N VAL A 38 -15.18 4.50 7.64
CA VAL A 38 -14.84 5.88 7.30
C VAL A 38 -15.18 6.16 5.84
N CYS A 39 -16.05 7.15 5.63
CA CYS A 39 -16.43 7.59 4.30
C CYS A 39 -15.29 8.39 3.68
N LEU A 40 -14.89 8.03 2.46
CA LEU A 40 -13.96 8.83 1.67
C LEU A 40 -14.74 9.96 1.00
N HIS A 41 -14.49 11.19 1.43
CA HIS A 41 -15.19 12.37 0.93
C HIS A 41 -14.93 12.56 -0.56
N GLU A 42 -15.98 12.85 -1.32
CA GLU A 42 -15.92 13.06 -2.77
C GLU A 42 -15.38 11.88 -3.60
N ALA A 43 -15.23 10.69 -2.99
CA ALA A 43 -14.79 9.50 -3.70
C ALA A 43 -15.75 9.16 -4.85
N ASP A 44 -15.18 9.03 -6.05
CA ASP A 44 -15.96 8.75 -7.25
C ASP A 44 -16.52 7.33 -7.31
N GLN A 45 -17.30 7.04 -8.35
CA GLN A 45 -17.97 5.74 -8.49
C GLN A 45 -17.04 4.56 -8.77
N GLY A 46 -15.79 4.80 -9.15
CA GLY A 46 -14.74 3.80 -9.30
C GLY A 46 -14.28 3.24 -7.95
N VAL A 47 -14.37 4.05 -6.88
CA VAL A 47 -14.09 3.61 -5.51
C VAL A 47 -15.26 2.77 -4.98
N SER A 48 -14.95 1.60 -4.43
CA SER A 48 -15.98 0.69 -3.91
C SER A 48 -16.57 1.21 -2.59
N HIS A 49 -17.76 0.72 -2.23
CA HIS A 49 -18.41 1.06 -0.95
C HIS A 49 -17.50 0.71 0.22
N ASN A 50 -16.94 -0.51 0.20
CA ASN A 50 -15.85 -0.96 1.05
C ASN A 50 -14.62 -1.12 0.15
N ALA A 51 -13.81 -0.06 0.02
CA ALA A 51 -12.66 -0.01 -0.88
C ALA A 51 -11.40 -0.60 -0.23
N CYS A 52 -11.18 -0.32 1.05
CA CYS A 52 -10.01 -0.76 1.79
C CYS A 52 -10.43 -1.22 3.18
N GLN A 53 -9.73 -2.23 3.71
CA GLN A 53 -9.85 -2.65 5.09
C GLN A 53 -8.48 -2.62 5.74
N ILE A 54 -8.41 -2.08 6.95
CA ILE A 54 -7.22 -2.04 7.80
C ILE A 54 -7.52 -2.79 9.08
N VAL A 55 -6.58 -3.62 9.54
CA VAL A 55 -6.67 -4.39 10.78
C VAL A 55 -5.30 -4.43 11.44
N LEU A 56 -5.23 -4.23 12.76
CA LEU A 56 -4.02 -4.52 13.52
C LEU A 56 -3.89 -6.04 13.71
N TRP A 57 -2.77 -6.61 13.28
CA TRP A 57 -2.43 -8.02 13.36
C TRP A 57 -1.15 -8.20 14.21
N PRO A 58 -0.89 -9.39 14.79
CA PRO A 58 0.30 -9.62 15.63
C PRO A 58 1.64 -9.23 14.99
N ASP A 59 1.76 -9.32 13.66
CA ASP A 59 2.98 -9.05 12.90
C ASP A 59 3.00 -7.68 12.21
N GLY A 60 1.97 -6.85 12.41
CA GLY A 60 1.88 -5.51 11.83
C GLY A 60 0.46 -5.12 11.42
N VAL A 61 0.35 -4.20 10.47
CA VAL A 61 -0.94 -3.72 9.98
C VAL A 61 -1.32 -4.44 8.70
N ARG A 62 -2.37 -5.26 8.77
CA ARG A 62 -2.89 -5.97 7.60
C ARG A 62 -3.83 -5.06 6.83
N ILE A 63 -3.50 -4.82 5.57
CA ILE A 63 -4.26 -3.98 4.65
C ILE A 63 -4.83 -4.88 3.55
N THR A 64 -6.12 -4.74 3.27
CA THR A 64 -6.79 -5.51 2.21
C THR A 64 -7.45 -4.58 1.22
N ASN A 65 -7.11 -4.75 -0.06
CA ASN A 65 -7.81 -4.07 -1.13
C ASN A 65 -9.15 -4.78 -1.40
N ARG A 66 -10.24 -4.10 -1.08
CA ARG A 66 -11.61 -4.60 -1.28
C ARG A 66 -12.32 -3.95 -2.47
N ASN A 67 -11.60 -3.11 -3.23
CA ASN A 67 -12.13 -2.60 -4.48
C ASN A 67 -12.41 -3.73 -5.47
N ARG A 68 -13.37 -3.50 -6.38
CA ARG A 68 -13.65 -4.44 -7.47
C ARG A 68 -12.62 -4.38 -8.59
N ASN A 69 -12.22 -3.17 -8.99
CA ASN A 69 -11.43 -2.93 -10.20
C ASN A 69 -10.24 -1.98 -9.98
N LEU A 70 -10.07 -1.46 -8.76
CA LEU A 70 -9.11 -0.39 -8.47
C LEU A 70 -7.92 -0.94 -7.69
N LEU A 71 -6.72 -0.57 -8.10
CA LEU A 71 -5.49 -0.78 -7.33
C LEU A 71 -5.43 0.22 -6.18
N ILE A 72 -4.85 -0.19 -5.05
CA ILE A 72 -4.44 0.75 -4.01
C ILE A 72 -2.93 0.64 -3.83
N THR A 73 -2.27 1.74 -3.52
CA THR A 73 -0.83 1.73 -3.24
C THR A 73 -0.64 1.81 -1.73
N ILE A 74 0.20 0.94 -1.17
CA ILE A 74 0.51 0.92 0.26
C ILE A 74 2.00 1.03 0.47
N GLY A 75 2.43 1.71 1.53
CA GLY A 75 3.84 1.87 1.84
C GLY A 75 4.10 1.93 3.34
N PRO A 76 5.29 1.50 3.79
CA PRO A 76 5.81 1.87 5.10
C PRO A 76 6.02 3.39 5.17
N GLU A 77 6.08 3.92 6.39
CA GLU A 77 6.51 5.30 6.64
C GLU A 77 7.90 5.52 6.02
N ASP A 78 8.08 6.68 5.37
CA ASP A 78 9.32 7.10 4.69
C ASP A 78 9.82 6.20 3.53
N LEU A 79 9.06 5.18 3.12
CA LEU A 79 9.43 4.27 2.04
C LEU A 79 8.47 4.32 0.85
N ALA A 80 9.01 3.94 -0.32
CA ALA A 80 8.23 3.83 -1.54
C ALA A 80 7.14 2.76 -1.39
N GLY A 81 5.98 3.06 -1.97
CA GLY A 81 4.83 2.17 -1.91
C GLY A 81 4.88 1.07 -2.96
N SER A 82 3.97 0.13 -2.79
CA SER A 82 3.73 -0.99 -3.71
C SER A 82 2.23 -1.13 -3.95
N ASP A 83 1.87 -1.50 -5.17
CA ASP A 83 0.46 -1.68 -5.50
C ASP A 83 -0.06 -3.00 -4.92
N LEU A 84 -1.35 -2.96 -4.57
CA LEU A 84 -2.14 -4.05 -4.04
C LEU A 84 -3.35 -4.25 -4.96
N ILE A 85 -3.46 -5.42 -5.58
CA ILE A 85 -4.54 -5.71 -6.55
C ILE A 85 -5.88 -5.98 -5.84
N PRO A 86 -7.04 -5.78 -6.52
CA PRO A 86 -8.34 -6.16 -5.98
C PRO A 86 -8.36 -7.57 -5.36
N GLY A 87 -8.76 -7.65 -4.08
CA GLY A 87 -8.85 -8.90 -3.31
C GLY A 87 -7.55 -9.33 -2.61
N GLU A 88 -6.43 -8.66 -2.86
CA GLU A 88 -5.15 -8.96 -2.20
C GLU A 88 -5.09 -8.33 -0.79
N SER A 89 -4.39 -9.01 0.12
CA SER A 89 -4.00 -8.48 1.43
C SER A 89 -2.47 -8.48 1.57
N ARG A 90 -1.92 -7.47 2.23
CA ARG A 90 -0.50 -7.42 2.62
C ARG A 90 -0.36 -6.83 4.02
N THR A 91 0.63 -7.30 4.76
CA THR A 91 0.99 -6.75 6.07
C THR A 91 2.11 -5.73 5.91
N VAL A 92 1.93 -4.54 6.45
CA VAL A 92 2.98 -3.53 6.61
C VAL A 92 3.44 -3.53 8.07
N GLN A 93 4.74 -3.70 8.28
CA GLN A 93 5.32 -3.66 9.61
C GLN A 93 5.50 -2.20 10.05
N GLY A 94 5.02 -1.87 11.25
CA GLY A 94 5.13 -0.52 11.81
C GLY A 94 4.12 0.48 11.25
N SER A 95 4.54 1.74 11.16
CA SER A 95 3.75 2.84 10.60
C SER A 95 3.77 2.83 9.07
N GLY A 96 2.76 3.45 8.46
CA GLY A 96 2.69 3.53 7.01
C GLY A 96 1.51 4.33 6.49
N TRP A 97 1.29 4.18 5.19
CA TRP A 97 0.30 4.93 4.44
C TRP A 97 -0.36 4.08 3.36
N ILE A 98 -1.55 4.50 2.96
CA ILE A 98 -2.37 3.91 1.90
C ILE A 98 -2.87 5.04 1.01
N HIS A 99 -2.69 4.89 -0.30
CA HIS A 99 -3.31 5.72 -1.32
C HIS A 99 -4.40 4.95 -2.05
N ILE A 100 -5.60 5.53 -2.07
CA ILE A 100 -6.71 5.07 -2.89
C ILE A 100 -6.89 6.08 -4.01
N ARG A 101 -6.50 5.70 -5.23
CA ARG A 101 -6.54 6.58 -6.41
C ARG A 101 -7.76 6.26 -7.26
N GLY A 102 -8.80 7.08 -7.16
CA GLY A 102 -9.94 7.02 -8.07
C GLY A 102 -9.62 7.62 -9.44
N LEU A 103 -10.64 8.18 -10.08
CA LEU A 103 -10.54 9.10 -11.21
C LEU A 103 -10.16 10.53 -10.77
N GLY A 104 -10.37 10.86 -9.50
CA GLY A 104 -9.98 12.13 -8.87
C GLY A 104 -8.64 12.08 -8.12
N ASP A 105 -8.43 13.07 -7.27
CA ASP A 105 -7.23 13.16 -6.42
C ASP A 105 -7.13 12.00 -5.41
N PRO A 106 -5.90 11.60 -5.04
CA PRO A 106 -5.69 10.45 -4.17
C PRO A 106 -6.21 10.71 -2.76
N HIS A 107 -6.94 9.73 -2.21
CA HIS A 107 -7.23 9.71 -0.77
C HIS A 107 -6.05 9.12 -0.02
N LEU A 108 -5.56 9.82 1.00
CA LEU A 108 -4.47 9.38 1.85
C LEU A 108 -5.00 8.90 3.20
N ILE A 109 -4.60 7.70 3.59
CA ILE A 109 -4.82 7.15 4.92
C ILE A 109 -3.46 6.87 5.52
N THR A 110 -3.17 7.43 6.69
CA THR A 110 -1.94 7.17 7.44
C THR A 110 -2.25 6.34 8.67
N PHE A 111 -1.29 5.52 9.11
CA PHE A 111 -1.45 4.70 10.29
C PHE A 111 -0.14 4.56 11.07
N ARG A 112 -0.24 4.42 12.39
CA ARG A 112 0.90 4.15 13.28
C ARG A 112 0.49 3.24 14.41
N ILE A 113 1.38 2.34 14.78
CA ILE A 113 1.19 1.45 15.93
C ILE A 113 1.69 2.17 17.18
N VAL A 114 0.87 2.15 18.24
CA VAL A 114 1.23 2.69 19.54
C VAL A 114 1.30 1.54 20.54
N GLY A 115 2.47 1.41 21.18
CA GLY A 115 2.82 0.30 22.06
C GLY A 115 3.70 -0.73 21.36
N GLU A 116 4.24 -1.66 22.14
CA GLU A 116 5.06 -2.75 21.62
C GLU A 116 4.15 -3.82 21.01
N LEU A 117 4.39 -4.16 19.75
CA LEU A 117 3.93 -5.43 19.21
C LEU A 117 4.63 -6.54 19.98
N SER A 118 3.92 -7.63 20.23
CA SER A 118 4.57 -8.87 20.65
C SER A 118 5.63 -9.20 19.60
N GLU A 119 6.87 -9.52 20.03
CA GLU A 119 7.90 -9.94 19.08
C GLU A 119 7.29 -11.02 18.17
N PRO A 120 7.38 -10.86 16.83
CA PRO A 120 6.94 -11.93 15.95
C PRO A 120 7.69 -13.19 16.39
N ALA A 121 7.00 -14.33 16.47
CA ALA A 121 7.68 -15.60 16.59
C ALA A 121 8.59 -15.71 15.37
N TYR A 122 9.85 -15.32 15.53
CA TYR A 122 10.79 -15.15 14.45
C TYR A 122 11.08 -16.53 13.88
N SER A 123 10.36 -16.92 12.83
CA SER A 123 10.97 -17.69 11.78
C SER A 123 11.64 -16.69 10.87
N PRO A 124 12.96 -16.78 10.62
CA PRO A 124 13.57 -16.03 9.54
C PRO A 124 12.82 -16.43 8.27
N GLY A 125 11.89 -15.57 7.83
CA GLY A 125 11.38 -15.65 6.48
C GLY A 125 12.58 -15.49 5.57
N ASP A 126 12.59 -16.25 4.47
CA ASP A 126 13.61 -16.10 3.44
C ASP A 126 13.78 -14.60 3.15
N GLY A 127 15.02 -14.11 3.24
CA GLY A 127 15.36 -12.71 2.91
C GLY A 127 14.76 -12.30 1.57
N PRO A 128 14.71 -11.00 1.23
CA PRO A 128 13.89 -10.47 0.15
C PRO A 128 13.89 -11.43 -1.04
N VAL A 129 12.78 -12.13 -1.22
CA VAL A 129 12.60 -13.00 -2.37
C VAL A 129 12.61 -12.03 -3.52
N THR A 130 13.77 -11.91 -4.18
CA THR A 130 13.81 -11.41 -5.54
C THR A 130 12.81 -12.27 -6.25
N LEU A 131 11.65 -11.72 -6.61
CA LEU A 131 10.66 -12.42 -7.40
C LEU A 131 11.44 -12.98 -8.59
N GLN A 132 11.75 -14.27 -8.56
CA GLN A 132 12.19 -15.00 -9.74
C GLN A 132 10.95 -15.21 -10.61
N VAL A 133 10.22 -14.13 -10.89
CA VAL A 133 9.47 -14.01 -12.12
C VAL A 133 10.58 -13.86 -13.14
N GLY A 134 11.14 -14.99 -13.58
CA GLY A 134 12.01 -15.01 -14.73
C GLY A 134 11.27 -14.24 -15.82
N ALA A 135 11.88 -13.16 -16.32
CA ALA A 135 11.26 -12.30 -17.31
C ALA A 135 10.63 -13.20 -18.37
N ASP A 136 9.31 -13.10 -18.54
CA ASP A 136 8.60 -13.86 -19.56
C ASP A 136 9.12 -13.34 -20.89
N ARG A 137 10.10 -14.06 -21.43
CA ARG A 137 10.80 -13.69 -22.65
C ARG A 137 9.83 -13.63 -23.80
N GLU A 138 8.79 -14.45 -23.80
CA GLU A 138 7.78 -14.45 -24.84
C GLU A 138 6.91 -13.18 -24.76
N ALA A 139 6.53 -12.76 -23.54
CA ALA A 139 5.85 -11.50 -23.33
C ALA A 139 6.73 -10.29 -23.71
N TRP A 140 8.03 -10.32 -23.37
CA TRP A 140 8.98 -9.28 -23.75
C TRP A 140 9.11 -9.16 -25.27
N GLU A 141 9.28 -10.27 -25.99
CA GLU A 141 9.43 -10.25 -27.45
C GLU A 141 8.16 -9.75 -28.18
N ARG A 142 6.98 -9.89 -27.56
CA ARG A 142 5.71 -9.36 -28.12
C ARG A 142 5.54 -7.85 -27.95
N LEU A 143 6.35 -7.19 -27.12
CA LEU A 143 6.33 -5.74 -26.98
C LEU A 143 6.97 -5.08 -28.21
N GLY A 144 6.36 -3.99 -28.67
CA GLY A 144 6.95 -3.15 -29.71
C GLY A 144 8.21 -2.43 -29.22
N ASP A 145 9.18 -2.21 -30.11
CA ASP A 145 10.47 -1.58 -29.80
C ASP A 145 10.36 -0.25 -29.04
N PRO A 146 9.42 0.67 -29.35
CA PRO A 146 9.26 1.91 -28.59
C PRO A 146 8.90 1.67 -27.12
N TYR A 147 8.14 0.61 -26.84
CA TYR A 147 7.73 0.28 -25.48
C TYR A 147 8.89 -0.35 -24.70
N LYS A 148 9.71 -1.17 -25.36
CA LYS A 148 10.95 -1.72 -24.79
C LYS A 148 11.94 -0.61 -24.43
N GLU A 149 12.09 0.40 -25.29
CA GLU A 149 12.94 1.57 -25.04
C GLU A 149 12.47 2.40 -23.84
N VAL A 150 11.16 2.63 -23.70
CA VAL A 150 10.59 3.31 -22.54
C VAL A 150 10.83 2.52 -21.25
N CYS A 151 10.59 1.20 -21.25
CA CYS A 151 10.86 0.36 -20.09
C CYS A 151 12.35 0.36 -19.71
N ALA A 152 13.25 0.29 -20.70
CA ALA A 152 14.69 0.38 -20.47
C ALA A 152 15.09 1.75 -19.91
N GLY A 153 14.48 2.83 -20.39
CA GLY A 153 14.69 4.19 -19.88
C GLY A 153 14.22 4.37 -18.44
N ILE A 154 13.05 3.84 -18.10
CA ILE A 154 12.52 3.87 -16.72
C ILE A 154 13.44 3.06 -15.79
N PHE A 155 13.88 1.87 -16.20
CA PHE A 155 14.78 1.04 -15.41
C PHE A 155 16.16 1.70 -15.23
N ALA A 156 16.71 2.31 -16.28
CA ALA A 156 17.97 3.05 -16.19
C ALA A 156 17.86 4.25 -15.26
N ALA A 157 16.76 5.01 -15.32
CA ALA A 157 16.51 6.14 -14.44
C ALA A 157 16.35 5.72 -12.96
N TRP A 158 15.77 4.55 -12.71
CA TRP A 158 15.59 4.01 -11.36
C TRP A 158 16.89 3.51 -10.70
N ILE A 159 17.88 3.10 -11.51
CA ILE A 159 19.15 2.52 -11.02
C ILE A 159 20.29 3.55 -11.04
N TYR A 160 20.19 4.62 -11.82
CA TYR A 160 21.29 5.58 -11.99
C TYR A 160 21.68 6.29 -10.68
N ASP A 161 20.71 6.71 -9.86
CA ASP A 161 20.98 7.34 -8.55
C ASP A 161 21.63 6.37 -7.55
N ASP A 162 21.36 5.06 -7.68
CA ASP A 162 21.95 4.01 -6.84
C ASP A 162 23.38 3.64 -7.28
N LEU A 163 23.73 3.81 -8.57
CA LEU A 163 25.07 3.51 -9.08
C LEU A 163 26.12 4.56 -8.71
N GLU A 164 25.74 5.84 -8.59
CA GLU A 164 26.68 6.91 -8.19
C GLU A 164 27.19 6.75 -6.75
N ASN A 165 26.47 5.98 -5.92
CA ASN A 165 26.82 5.73 -4.51
C ASN A 165 27.60 4.44 -4.27
N ILE A 166 27.92 3.66 -5.32
CA ILE A 166 28.77 2.47 -5.19
C ILE A 166 30.24 2.91 -5.28
N PRO A 167 31.03 2.78 -4.20
CA PRO A 167 32.43 3.15 -4.25
C PRO A 167 33.16 2.29 -5.28
N SER A 168 33.72 2.93 -6.30
CA SER A 168 34.58 2.28 -7.28
C SER A 168 35.78 1.63 -6.57
N ARG A 169 35.96 0.33 -6.76
CA ARG A 169 37.23 -0.35 -6.43
C ARG A 169 38.34 0.07 -7.38
#